data_AF-A0A2V9Y6J5-F1
#
_entry.id   AF-A0A2V9Y6J5-F1
#
_cell.length_a   1.000
_cell.length_b   1.000
_cell.length_c   1.000
_cell.angle_alpha   90.00
_cell.angle_beta   90.00
_cell.angle_gamma   90.00
#
_symmetry.space_group_name_H-M   'P 1'
#
loop_
_entity.id
_entity.type
_entity.pdbx_description
1 polymer ?
#
loop_
_entity_poly.entity_id
_entity_poly.type
_entity_poly.pdbx_seq_one_letter_code
_entity_poly.pdbx_strand_id
1 'polypeptide(L)' 'MDIETRRKKQQALMIKMVERKVRSRAQQLYESRGQTEGQELQDWFQAESEVVDNTVVGPLYRRMRTSEPNGPSDPGDALN' A
#
# COMPACT_ATOMS: atom_id res chain seq x y z
N MET A 1 -29.16 1.28 9.51
CA MET A 1 -27.77 1.40 9.01
C MET A 1 -27.76 1.02 7.54
N ASP A 2 -27.50 1.98 6.67
CA ASP A 2 -27.62 1.85 5.22
C ASP A 2 -26.63 0.84 4.65
N ILE A 3 -27.01 0.21 3.53
CA ILE A 3 -26.21 -0.80 2.83
C ILE A 3 -24.87 -0.20 2.37
N GLU A 4 -24.90 1.04 1.89
CA GLU A 4 -23.70 1.77 1.47
C GLU A 4 -22.73 2.04 2.62
N THR A 5 -23.25 2.42 3.79
CA THR A 5 -22.43 2.67 4.98
C THR A 5 -21.73 1.40 5.43
N ARG A 6 -22.41 0.25 5.38
CA ARG A 6 -21.81 -1.05 5.71
C ARG A 6 -20.73 -1.45 4.71
N ARG A 7 -20.98 -1.27 3.41
CA ARG A 7 -20.01 -1.54 2.35
C ARG A 7 -18.76 -0.68 2.47
N LYS A 8 -18.90 0.63 2.70
CA LYS A 8 -17.79 1.56 2.91
C LYS A 8 -16.96 1.18 4.14
N LYS A 9 -17.60 0.82 5.25
CA LYS A 9 -16.91 0.33 6.46
C LYS A 9 -16.13 -0.96 6.20
N GLN A 10 -16.73 -1.91 5.48
CA GLN A 10 -16.05 -3.16 5.11
C GLN A 10 -14.84 -2.90 4.20
N GLN A 11 -14.97 -2.01 3.21
CA GLN A 11 -13.85 -1.62 2.35
C GLN A 11 -12.72 -0.95 3.15
N ALA A 12 -13.05 -0.01 4.02
CA ALA A 12 -12.06 0.64 4.90
C ALA A 12 -11.34 -0.38 5.81
N LEU A 13 -12.05 -1.37 6.33
CA LEU A 13 -11.45 -2.46 7.12
C LEU A 13 -10.51 -3.32 6.28
N MET A 14 -10.91 -3.70 5.06
CA MET A 14 -10.07 -4.47 4.15
C MET A 14 -8.80 -3.70 3.77
N ILE A 15 -8.91 -2.40 3.50
CA ILE A 15 -7.75 -1.53 3.19
C ILE A 15 -6.78 -1.49 4.37
N LYS A 16 -7.28 -1.23 5.59
CA LYS A 16 -6.45 -1.23 6.81
C LYS A 16 -5.77 -2.57 7.09
N MET A 17 -6.32 -3.68 6.59
CA MET A 17 -5.67 -4.99 6.69
C MET A 17 -4.53 -5.13 5.68
N VAL A 18 -4.72 -4.66 4.44
CA VAL A 18 -3.68 -4.66 3.41
C VAL A 18 -2.52 -3.78 3.85
N GLU A 19 -2.75 -2.55 4.29
CA GLU A 19 -1.69 -1.63 4.76
C GLU A 19 -0.85 -2.23 5.90
N ARG A 20 -1.50 -2.93 6.83
CA ARG A 20 -0.80 -3.62 7.92
C ARG A 20 0.10 -4.73 7.41
N LYS A 21 -0.35 -5.49 6.40
CA LYS A 21 0.47 -6.52 5.75
C LYS A 21 1.64 -5.90 4.99
N VAL A 22 1.40 -4.81 4.23
CA VAL A 22 2.46 -4.08 3.51
C VAL A 22 3.53 -3.60 4.49
N ARG A 23 3.13 -2.95 5.59
CA ARG A 23 4.08 -2.49 6.61
C ARG A 23 4.88 -3.62 7.23
N SER A 24 4.20 -4.70 7.62
CA SER A 24 4.89 -5.87 8.18
C SER A 24 5.87 -6.48 7.19
N ARG A 25 5.53 -6.50 5.90
CA ARG A 25 6.40 -7.06 4.86
C ARG A 25 7.58 -6.14 4.54
N ALA A 26 7.36 -4.83 4.49
CA ALA A 26 8.44 -3.84 4.31
C ALA A 26 9.45 -3.91 5.46
N GLN A 27 8.98 -4.06 6.70
CA GLN A 27 9.83 -4.25 7.86
C GLN A 27 10.65 -5.54 7.77
N GLN A 28 10.05 -6.66 7.35
CA GLN A 28 10.79 -7.90 7.12
C GLN A 28 11.87 -7.75 6.04
N LEU A 29 11.59 -7.01 4.96
CA LEU A 29 12.58 -6.73 3.92
C LEU A 29 13.75 -5.92 4.48
N TYR A 30 13.46 -4.85 5.23
CA TYR A 30 14.48 -4.04 5.91
C TYR A 30 15.36 -4.88 6.86
N GLU A 31 14.74 -5.71 7.70
CA GLU A 31 15.45 -6.60 8.62
C GLU A 31 16.29 -7.64 7.87
N SER A 32 15.76 -8.23 6.79
CA SER A 32 16.46 -9.24 5.99
C SER A 32 17.71 -8.71 5.27
N ARG A 33 17.73 -7.41 4.95
CA ARG A 33 18.89 -6.72 4.35
C ARG A 33 19.93 -6.25 5.37
N GLY A 34 19.74 -6.58 6.65
CA GLY A 34 20.64 -6.14 7.72
C GLY A 34 20.47 -4.67 8.09
N GLN A 35 19.24 -4.15 8.03
CA GLN A 35 18.88 -2.81 8.54
C GLN A 35 19.59 -1.65 7.81
N THR A 36 19.91 -1.85 6.55
CA THR A 36 20.57 -0.82 5.73
C THR A 36 19.59 0.33 5.44
N GLU A 37 19.95 1.54 5.88
CA GLU A 37 19.16 2.75 5.62
C GLU A 37 19.18 3.14 4.12
N GLY A 38 18.22 3.96 3.70
CA GLY A 38 18.14 4.48 2.32
C GLY A 38 17.37 3.59 1.33
N GLN A 39 16.87 2.43 1.76
CA GLN A 39 16.05 1.53 0.94
C GLN A 39 14.58 1.43 1.40
N GLU A 40 14.17 2.24 2.36
CA GLU A 40 12.83 2.20 2.96
C GLU A 40 11.71 2.31 1.93
N LEU A 41 11.83 3.25 0.98
CA LEU A 41 10.89 3.41 -0.13
C LEU A 41 10.83 2.17 -1.00
N GLN A 42 11.99 1.58 -1.33
CA GLN A 42 12.05 0.41 -2.20
C GLN A 42 11.50 -0.84 -1.51
N ASP A 43 11.83 -1.05 -0.23
CA ASP A 43 11.27 -2.13 0.58
C ASP A 43 9.76 -1.96 0.76
N TRP A 44 9.29 -0.73 0.89
CA TRP A 44 7.86 -0.43 0.94
C TRP A 44 7.15 -0.74 -0.39
N PHE A 45 7.69 -0.32 -1.55
CA PHE A 45 7.12 -0.63 -2.87
C PHE A 45 7.13 -2.13 -3.19
N GLN A 46 8.22 -2.82 -2.82
CA GLN A 46 8.35 -4.26 -2.98
C GLN A 46 7.31 -5.00 -2.12
N ALA A 47 7.19 -4.61 -0.85
CA ALA A 47 6.19 -5.15 0.06
C ALA A 47 4.76 -4.87 -0.42
N GLU A 48 4.51 -3.69 -0.98
CA GLU A 48 3.21 -3.36 -1.56
C GLU A 48 2.88 -4.30 -2.71
N SER A 49 3.78 -4.46 -3.67
CA SER A 49 3.55 -5.34 -4.82
C SER A 49 3.30 -6.78 -4.37
N GLU A 50 4.14 -7.31 -3.48
CA GLU A 50 3.99 -8.67 -2.96
C GLU A 50 2.66 -8.88 -2.21
N VAL A 51 2.21 -7.90 -1.43
CA VAL A 51 0.95 -8.04 -0.68
C VAL A 51 -0.27 -7.82 -1.59
N VAL A 52 -0.20 -6.88 -2.52
CA VAL A 52 -1.29 -6.58 -3.44
C VAL A 52 -1.51 -7.73 -4.42
N ASP A 53 -0.43 -8.30 -4.97
CA ASP A 53 -0.53 -9.42 -5.91
C ASP A 53 -0.97 -10.72 -5.24
N ASN A 54 -0.59 -10.93 -3.97
CA ASN A 54 -0.98 -12.12 -3.20
C ASN A 54 -2.34 -11.98 -2.50
N THR A 55 -3.07 -10.86 -2.64
CA THR A 55 -4.36 -10.69 -1.99
C THR A 55 -5.49 -10.46 -2.99
N VAL A 56 -6.62 -11.14 -2.78
CA VAL A 56 -7.84 -11.00 -3.60
C VAL A 56 -8.39 -9.57 -3.59
N VAL A 57 -8.03 -8.78 -2.56
CA VAL A 57 -8.41 -7.37 -2.41
C VAL A 57 -7.45 -6.41 -3.13
N GLY A 58 -6.38 -6.90 -3.77
CA GLY A 58 -5.41 -6.10 -4.51
C GLY A 58 -6.03 -5.13 -5.52
N PRO A 59 -7.01 -5.54 -6.35
CA PRO A 59 -7.71 -4.64 -7.26
C PRO A 59 -8.51 -3.52 -6.56
N LEU A 60 -9.06 -3.80 -5.37
CA LEU A 60 -9.78 -2.80 -4.57
C LEU A 60 -8.81 -1.80 -3.93
N TYR A 61 -7.69 -2.30 -3.41
CA TYR A 61 -6.64 -1.48 -2.81
C TYR A 61 -6.04 -0.52 -3.84
N ARG A 62 -5.66 -1.03 -5.03
CA ARG A 62 -5.14 -0.21 -6.14
C ARG A 62 -6.09 0.93 -6.50
N ARG A 63 -7.38 0.63 -6.63
CA ARG A 63 -8.40 1.61 -7.00
C ARG A 63 -8.59 2.71 -5.94
N MET A 64 -8.56 2.34 -4.67
CA MET A 64 -8.74 3.28 -3.57
C MET A 64 -7.48 4.15 -3.37
N ARG A 65 -6.29 3.57 -3.50
CA ARG A 65 -5.01 4.29 -3.38
C ARG A 65 -4.82 5.34 -4.47
N THR A 66 -5.15 5.02 -5.72
CA THR A 66 -5.12 6.01 -6.82
C THR A 66 -6.19 7.10 -6.68
N SER A 67 -7.17 6.90 -5.79
CA SER A 67 -8.20 7.90 -5.48
C SER A 67 -7.81 8.80 -4.31
N GLU A 68 -6.70 8.53 -3.59
CA GLU A 68 -6.17 9.45 -2.59
C GLU A 68 -5.32 10.53 -3.26
N PRO A 69 -5.67 11.82 -3.14
CA PRO A 69 -4.89 12.93 -3.72
C PRO A 69 -3.55 13.20 -3.01
N ASN A 70 -3.07 12.27 -2.18
CA ASN A 70 -1.89 12.43 -1.33
C ASN A 70 -0.93 11.23 -1.41
N GLY A 71 -0.82 10.61 -2.58
CA GLY A 71 0.38 9.83 -2.92
C GLY A 71 1.58 10.77 -3.11
N PRO A 72 2.81 10.34 -2.77
CA PRO A 72 3.99 11.18 -2.97
C PRO A 72 4.04 11.58 -4.44
N SER A 73 3.94 12.89 -4.68
CA SER A 73 4.10 13.47 -6.01
C SER A 73 5.40 12.94 -6.59
N ASP A 74 5.26 12.17 -7.67
CA ASP A 74 6.34 11.77 -8.54
C ASP A 74 7.10 13.05 -8.96
N PRO A 75 8.37 13.26 -8.55
CA PRO A 75 9.16 14.37 -9.07
C PRO A 75 9.76 13.94 -10.42
N GLY A 76 8.88 13.65 -11.38
CA GLY A 76 9.23 13.19 -12.73
C GLY A 76 8.76 14.11 -13.85
N ASP A 77 7.99 15.16 -13.54
CA ASP A 77 7.52 16.14 -14.53
C ASP A 77 8.38 17.43 -14.52
N ALA A 78 9.69 17.23 -14.52
CA ALA A 78 10.65 18.25 -14.90
C ALA A 78 11.51 17.67 -16.03
N LEU A 79 11.03 17.85 -17.27
CA LEU A 79 11.78 18.12 -18.50
C LEU A 79 10.96 17.69 -19.73
N ASN A 80 10.15 18.61 -20.26
CA ASN A 80 10.22 19.05 -21.66
C ASN A 80 9.38 20.32 -21.87
#